data_AF-A0A8D0GUJ7-F1
#
_entry.id   AF-A0A8D0GUJ7-F1
#
_cell.length_a   1.000
_cell.length_b   1.000
_cell.length_c   1.000
_cell.angle_alpha   90.00
_cell.angle_beta   90.00
_cell.angle_gamma   90.00
#
_symmetry.space_group_name_H-M   'P 1'
#
loop_
_entity.id
_entity.type
_entity.pdbx_description
1 polymer ?
#
loop_
_entity_poly.entity_id
_entity_poly.type
_entity_poly.pdbx_seq_one_letter_code
_entity_poly.pdbx_strand_id
1 'polypeptide(L)'
;MAVPYCLEVLLCLLVATSPAVAGSCNITGIWLNSLGSVLQLTTTEGNMIRGAFTTTVEESTGAAGSSMLGNVFGVRSASAEPTVAFSVLWAGGSVCTWAGQCFWKQNQQVLKTIWLLRSSVGSEAENWAATRIGEDSFYKVADQPRAPLWQTWPFNKANV
;
A
#
# COMPACT_ATOMS: atom_id res chain seq x y z
N MET A 1 21.92 46.77 50.58
CA MET A 1 20.67 45.98 50.43
C MET A 1 20.30 45.97 48.95
N ALA A 2 20.19 44.76 48.37
CA ALA A 2 19.48 44.33 47.15
C ALA A 2 19.70 45.05 45.78
N VAL A 3 20.32 44.32 44.84
CA VAL A 3 19.88 44.21 43.42
C VAL A 3 18.69 43.22 43.40
N PRO A 4 17.70 43.18 42.44
CA PRO A 4 17.95 43.00 40.99
C PRO A 4 16.87 43.31 39.88
N TYR A 5 17.37 43.38 38.63
CA TYR A 5 16.92 42.78 37.34
C TYR A 5 15.50 42.96 36.72
N CYS A 6 15.53 43.59 35.53
CA CYS A 6 15.27 42.99 34.21
C CYS A 6 14.01 42.11 34.08
N LEU A 7 12.85 42.73 33.82
CA LEU A 7 11.59 42.01 33.65
C LEU A 7 10.73 42.54 32.50
N GLU A 8 11.26 42.65 31.28
CA GLU A 8 10.40 42.93 30.10
C GLU A 8 10.90 42.24 28.82
N VAL A 9 11.68 41.15 28.93
CA VAL A 9 12.01 40.28 27.78
C VAL A 9 11.56 38.86 28.08
N LEU A 10 10.27 38.67 28.31
CA LEU A 10 9.67 37.34 28.36
C LEU A 10 8.25 37.31 27.80
N LEU A 11 8.03 38.01 26.68
CA LEU A 11 6.98 37.63 25.74
C LEU A 11 7.52 36.48 24.84
N CYS A 12 8.03 35.42 25.49
CA CYS A 12 8.41 34.18 24.84
C CYS A 12 7.13 33.51 24.34
N LEU A 13 6.86 33.67 23.05
CA LEU A 13 6.37 32.64 22.13
C LEU A 13 5.69 31.44 22.82
N LEU A 14 4.48 31.64 23.35
CA LEU A 14 3.54 30.55 23.52
C LEU A 14 2.87 30.29 22.16
N VAL A 15 3.68 29.92 21.17
CA VAL A 15 3.14 29.16 20.04
C VAL A 15 2.84 27.80 20.65
N ALA A 16 1.57 27.57 20.98
CA ALA A 16 1.08 26.24 21.28
C ALA A 16 1.31 25.41 20.02
N THR A 17 2.47 24.77 19.92
CA THR A 17 2.71 23.73 18.92
C THR A 17 1.85 22.56 19.38
N SER A 18 0.62 22.49 18.85
CA SER A 18 -0.14 21.25 18.92
C SER A 18 0.81 20.15 18.41
N PRO A 19 1.06 19.07 19.16
CA PRO A 19 1.81 17.96 18.61
C PRO A 19 1.08 17.55 17.34
N ALA A 20 1.75 17.65 16.20
CA ALA A 20 1.22 17.07 14.98
C ALA A 20 0.95 15.61 15.32
N VAL A 21 -0.32 15.19 15.22
CA VAL A 21 -0.67 13.77 15.37
C VAL A 21 0.16 13.07 14.31
N ALA A 22 1.23 12.39 14.74
CA ALA A 22 2.05 11.59 13.87
C ALA A 22 1.15 10.46 13.40
N GLY A 23 0.60 10.59 12.20
CA GLY A 23 -0.28 9.56 11.66
C GLY A 23 0.52 8.29 11.43
N SER A 24 -0.16 7.16 11.56
CA SER A 24 0.41 5.83 11.33
C SER A 24 -0.13 5.25 10.04
N CYS A 25 0.70 4.46 9.37
CA CYS A 25 0.36 3.76 8.14
C CYS A 25 0.08 2.29 8.43
N ASN A 26 -1.20 1.93 8.37
CA ASN A 26 -1.67 0.57 8.52
C ASN A 26 -1.70 -0.11 7.14
N ILE A 27 -0.87 -1.13 6.92
CA ILE A 27 -0.82 -1.82 5.62
C ILE A 27 -2.07 -2.67 5.30
N THR A 28 -2.85 -3.06 6.32
CA THR A 28 -4.04 -3.91 6.14
C THR A 28 -5.16 -3.10 5.48
N GLY A 29 -5.77 -3.63 4.42
CA GLY A 29 -6.86 -3.00 3.70
C GLY A 29 -6.72 -3.13 2.19
N ILE A 30 -7.49 -2.31 1.46
CA ILE A 30 -7.50 -2.27 -0.01
C ILE A 30 -6.71 -1.06 -0.48
N TRP A 31 -5.92 -1.26 -1.53
CA TRP A 31 -5.01 -0.29 -2.11
C TRP A 31 -5.17 -0.27 -3.63
N LEU A 32 -5.03 0.92 -4.23
CA LEU A 32 -5.08 1.13 -5.68
C LEU A 32 -3.78 1.77 -6.17
N ASN A 33 -3.20 1.28 -7.26
CA ASN A 33 -2.10 1.98 -7.93
C ASN A 33 -2.59 2.86 -9.09
N SER A 34 -1.67 3.62 -9.69
CA SER A 34 -1.96 4.50 -10.84
C SER A 34 -2.38 3.75 -12.11
N LEU A 35 -2.15 2.45 -12.19
CA LEU A 35 -2.58 1.60 -13.31
C LEU A 35 -4.00 1.05 -13.09
N GLY A 36 -4.60 1.26 -11.91
CA GLY A 36 -5.90 0.72 -11.53
C GLY A 36 -5.85 -0.70 -10.94
N SER A 37 -4.66 -1.26 -10.74
CA SER A 37 -4.50 -2.55 -10.06
C SER A 37 -4.89 -2.44 -8.59
N VAL A 38 -5.50 -3.51 -8.08
CA VAL A 38 -6.03 -3.59 -6.70
C VAL A 38 -5.16 -4.53 -5.88
N LEU A 39 -4.64 -4.02 -4.76
CA LEU A 39 -3.89 -4.78 -3.78
C LEU A 39 -4.69 -4.86 -2.48
N GLN A 40 -5.08 -6.06 -2.06
CA GLN A 40 -5.75 -6.32 -0.81
C GLN A 40 -4.82 -7.03 0.16
N LEU A 41 -4.54 -6.41 1.31
CA LEU A 41 -3.60 -6.92 2.30
C LEU A 41 -4.28 -7.20 3.63
N THR A 42 -3.80 -8.26 4.27
CA THR A 42 -4.09 -8.64 5.64
C THR A 42 -2.78 -8.96 6.35
N THR A 43 -2.66 -8.54 7.61
CA THR A 43 -1.54 -8.93 8.46
C THR A 43 -1.94 -10.09 9.36
N THR A 44 -1.11 -11.11 9.46
CA THR A 44 -1.27 -12.17 10.46
C THR A 44 -0.30 -11.98 11.62
N GLU A 45 -0.37 -12.85 12.63
CA GLU A 45 0.66 -12.95 13.67
C GLU A 45 2.06 -13.10 13.05
N GLY A 46 3.08 -12.52 13.69
CA GLY A 46 4.48 -12.65 13.26
C GLY A 46 4.92 -11.70 12.13
N ASN A 47 4.28 -10.55 11.96
CA ASN A 47 4.61 -9.55 10.92
C ASN A 47 4.46 -10.04 9.47
N MET A 48 3.75 -11.15 9.26
CA MET A 48 3.49 -11.70 7.93
C MET A 48 2.37 -10.93 7.24
N ILE A 49 2.50 -10.79 5.93
CA ILE A 49 1.50 -10.23 5.02
C ILE A 49 0.91 -11.37 4.19
N ARG A 50 -0.42 -11.39 4.08
CA ARG A 50 -1.17 -12.20 3.12
C ARG A 50 -2.16 -11.35 2.37
N GLY A 51 -2.56 -11.78 1.19
CA GLY A 51 -3.50 -10.99 0.42
C GLY A 51 -3.74 -11.49 -0.99
N ALA A 52 -4.26 -10.57 -1.78
CA ALA A 52 -4.59 -10.77 -3.18
C ALA A 52 -4.16 -9.52 -3.97
N PHE A 53 -3.66 -9.73 -5.18
CA PHE A 53 -3.34 -8.67 -6.13
C PHE A 53 -4.09 -8.93 -7.43
N THR A 54 -4.93 -7.99 -7.84
CA THR A 54 -5.59 -8.00 -9.14
C THR A 54 -4.93 -6.96 -10.03
N THR A 55 -4.26 -7.41 -11.08
CA THR A 55 -3.61 -6.51 -12.04
C THR A 55 -4.58 -6.09 -13.14
N THR A 56 -4.46 -4.87 -13.64
CA THR A 56 -5.15 -4.40 -14.85
C THR A 56 -4.30 -4.55 -16.12
N VAL A 57 -3.03 -4.92 -15.95
CA VAL A 57 -2.05 -5.03 -17.03
C VAL A 57 -1.33 -6.37 -16.96
N GLU A 58 -0.97 -6.89 -18.13
CA GLU A 58 -0.11 -8.06 -18.29
C GLU A 58 0.79 -7.85 -19.51
N GLU A 59 1.93 -8.54 -19.52
CA GLU A 59 2.91 -8.43 -20.62
C GLU A 59 2.39 -9.10 -21.90
N SER A 60 1.77 -10.26 -21.74
CA SER A 60 1.17 -11.05 -22.82
C SER A 60 -0.14 -11.63 -22.34
N THR A 61 -1.07 -11.83 -23.27
CA THR A 61 -2.42 -12.30 -22.95
C THR A 61 -2.38 -13.62 -22.18
N GLY A 62 -2.96 -13.62 -20.99
CA GLY A 62 -3.03 -14.78 -20.11
C GLY A 62 -1.82 -14.98 -19.18
N ALA A 63 -0.80 -14.10 -19.22
CA ALA A 63 0.35 -14.18 -18.32
C ALA A 63 -0.07 -14.06 -16.84
N ALA A 64 -1.06 -13.22 -16.54
CA ALA A 64 -1.62 -13.07 -15.20
C ALA A 64 -2.78 -14.04 -14.91
N GLY A 65 -3.15 -14.90 -15.88
CA GLY A 65 -4.30 -15.79 -15.81
C GLY A 65 -5.63 -15.10 -16.11
N SER A 66 -6.69 -15.88 -16.34
CA SER A 66 -8.01 -15.36 -16.77
C SER A 66 -8.67 -14.39 -15.77
N SER A 67 -8.35 -14.53 -14.48
CA SER A 67 -8.84 -13.66 -13.40
C SER A 67 -7.93 -12.47 -13.11
N MET A 68 -6.76 -12.39 -13.74
CA MET A 68 -5.73 -11.38 -13.47
C MET A 68 -5.33 -11.29 -11.99
N LEU A 69 -5.55 -12.37 -11.24
CA LEU A 69 -5.49 -12.42 -9.78
C LEU A 69 -4.36 -13.33 -9.33
N GLY A 70 -3.51 -12.82 -8.43
CA GLY A 70 -2.46 -13.57 -7.77
C GLY A 70 -2.52 -13.45 -6.25
N ASN A 71 -2.10 -14.51 -5.55
CA ASN A 71 -2.00 -14.50 -4.09
C ASN A 71 -0.75 -13.74 -3.65
N VAL A 72 -0.90 -12.93 -2.60
CA VAL A 72 0.19 -12.13 -2.03
C VAL A 72 0.71 -12.81 -0.77
N PHE A 73 2.03 -12.93 -0.67
CA PHE A 73 2.74 -13.36 0.54
C PHE A 73 3.91 -12.44 0.81
N GLY A 74 4.12 -12.05 2.07
CA GLY A 74 5.18 -11.11 2.40
C GLY A 74 5.39 -10.91 3.90
N VAL A 75 6.15 -9.88 4.23
CA VAL A 75 6.49 -9.46 5.59
C VAL A 75 6.47 -7.94 5.72
N ARG A 76 6.32 -7.45 6.94
CA ARG A 76 6.47 -6.02 7.28
C ARG A 76 7.38 -5.80 8.48
N SER A 77 7.89 -4.58 8.65
CA SER A 77 8.46 -4.15 9.92
C SER A 77 7.36 -3.83 10.95
N ALA A 78 7.77 -3.74 12.22
CA ALA A 78 6.93 -3.28 13.32
C ALA A 78 7.24 -1.79 13.62
N SER A 79 6.78 -0.88 12.75
CA SER A 79 6.89 0.58 12.93
C SER A 79 5.59 1.28 12.56
N ALA A 80 5.45 2.55 12.94
CA ALA A 80 4.29 3.38 12.59
C ALA A 80 4.15 3.57 11.07
N GLU A 81 5.28 3.58 10.35
CA GLU A 81 5.38 3.64 8.90
C GLU A 81 6.19 2.42 8.42
N PRO A 82 5.55 1.24 8.28
CA PRO A 82 6.26 -0.02 8.09
C PRO A 82 6.91 -0.12 6.72
N THR A 83 8.12 -0.67 6.67
CA THR A 83 8.69 -1.23 5.45
C THR A 83 8.02 -2.57 5.16
N VAL A 84 7.88 -2.91 3.88
CA VAL A 84 7.22 -4.14 3.44
C VAL A 84 8.04 -4.81 2.34
N ALA A 85 7.92 -6.12 2.27
CA ALA A 85 8.31 -6.91 1.11
C ALA A 85 7.23 -7.97 0.86
N PHE A 86 6.72 -8.07 -0.37
CA PHE A 86 5.73 -9.09 -0.71
C PHE A 86 5.89 -9.54 -2.16
N SER A 87 5.41 -10.75 -2.45
CA SER A 87 5.52 -11.36 -3.77
C SER A 87 4.21 -11.96 -4.22
N VAL A 88 4.05 -12.04 -5.54
CA VAL A 88 2.93 -12.66 -6.24
C VAL A 88 3.47 -13.63 -7.28
N LEU A 89 3.00 -14.87 -7.26
CA LEU A 89 3.18 -15.84 -8.33
C LEU A 89 1.98 -15.76 -9.27
N TRP A 90 2.25 -15.54 -10.56
CA TRP A 90 1.23 -15.47 -11.60
C TRP A 90 0.96 -16.83 -12.22
N ALA A 91 -0.23 -17.00 -12.80
CA ALA A 91 -0.63 -18.25 -13.45
C ALA A 91 0.30 -18.65 -14.61
N GLY A 92 0.86 -17.68 -15.33
CA GLY A 92 1.85 -17.90 -16.39
C GLY A 92 3.26 -18.27 -15.89
N GLY A 93 3.45 -18.43 -14.57
CA GLY A 93 4.72 -18.85 -13.96
C GLY A 93 5.73 -17.73 -13.70
N SER A 94 5.40 -16.48 -14.05
CA SER A 94 6.20 -15.33 -13.64
C SER A 94 5.98 -14.99 -12.17
N VAL A 95 6.97 -14.37 -11.55
CA VAL A 95 6.90 -13.91 -10.15
C VAL A 95 7.19 -12.42 -10.12
N CYS A 96 6.34 -11.65 -9.45
CA CYS A 96 6.62 -10.25 -9.17
C CYS A 96 6.81 -10.06 -7.67
N THR A 97 7.84 -9.31 -7.29
CA THR A 97 8.12 -8.96 -5.89
C THR A 97 8.22 -7.45 -5.74
N TRP A 98 7.66 -6.93 -4.66
CA TRP A 98 7.67 -5.52 -4.30
C TRP A 98 8.41 -5.35 -2.98
N ALA A 99 9.24 -4.31 -2.90
CA ALA A 99 9.82 -3.82 -1.66
C ALA A 99 9.53 -2.33 -1.52
N GLY A 100 9.19 -1.88 -0.31
CA GLY A 100 8.79 -0.49 -0.14
C GLY A 100 8.47 -0.10 1.30
N GLN A 101 7.79 1.05 1.44
CA GLN A 101 7.41 1.61 2.73
C GLN A 101 6.04 2.29 2.66
N CYS A 102 5.26 2.07 3.72
CA CYS A 102 3.97 2.68 3.95
C CYS A 102 4.15 4.01 4.70
N PHE A 103 3.72 5.11 4.10
CA PHE A 103 3.81 6.46 4.65
C PHE A 103 2.44 7.03 5.00
N TRP A 104 2.35 7.78 6.09
CA TRP A 104 1.23 8.67 6.38
C TRP A 104 1.56 10.09 5.90
N LYS A 105 0.91 10.53 4.83
CA LYS A 105 1.15 11.85 4.22
C LYS A 105 -0.15 12.58 3.97
N GLN A 106 -0.28 13.81 4.48
CA GLN A 106 -1.41 14.72 4.16
C GLN A 106 -2.80 14.07 4.36
N ASN A 107 -3.00 13.40 5.51
CA ASN A 107 -4.22 12.66 5.83
C ASN A 107 -4.54 11.47 4.90
N GLN A 108 -3.53 10.95 4.20
CA GLN A 108 -3.65 9.79 3.31
C GLN A 108 -2.52 8.79 3.55
N GLN A 109 -2.84 7.50 3.43
CA GLN A 109 -1.85 6.43 3.48
C GLN A 109 -1.37 6.10 2.08
N VAL A 110 -0.06 6.12 1.88
CA VAL A 110 0.58 5.86 0.59
C VAL A 110 1.65 4.81 0.77
N LEU A 111 1.55 3.71 0.04
CA LEU A 111 2.55 2.65 0.00
C LEU A 111 3.40 2.83 -1.26
N LYS A 112 4.65 3.26 -1.07
CA LYS A 112 5.63 3.47 -2.14
C LYS A 112 6.50 2.24 -2.29
N THR A 113 6.61 1.71 -3.51
CA THR A 113 7.29 0.44 -3.76
C THR A 113 8.08 0.46 -5.05
N ILE A 114 9.18 -0.28 -5.08
CA ILE A 114 9.85 -0.72 -6.30
C ILE A 114 9.51 -2.20 -6.47
N TRP A 115 9.33 -2.63 -7.71
CA TRP A 115 9.08 -4.03 -8.02
C TRP A 115 10.09 -4.61 -9.00
N LEU A 116 10.30 -5.92 -8.86
CA LEU A 116 10.98 -6.76 -9.84
C LEU A 116 10.01 -7.80 -10.37
N LEU A 117 9.82 -7.82 -11.68
CA LEU A 117 9.04 -8.85 -12.38
C LEU A 117 10.00 -9.83 -13.04
N ARG A 118 9.97 -11.07 -12.58
CA ARG A 118 10.75 -12.18 -13.11
C ARG A 118 9.88 -13.05 -14.03
N SER A 119 10.20 -13.05 -15.33
CA SER A 119 9.62 -13.97 -16.31
C SER A 119 10.23 -15.37 -16.17
N SER A 120 9.45 -16.39 -16.48
CA SER A 120 9.97 -17.74 -16.74
C SER A 120 10.57 -17.79 -18.14
N VAL A 121 11.73 -18.44 -18.29
CA VAL A 121 12.44 -18.57 -19.57
C VAL A 121 12.82 -20.03 -19.82
N GLY A 122 12.98 -20.40 -21.09
CA GLY A 122 13.18 -21.81 -21.48
C GLY A 122 14.60 -22.31 -21.23
N SER A 123 15.57 -21.41 -21.06
CA SER A 123 16.97 -21.76 -20.83
C SER A 123 17.69 -20.72 -19.99
N GLU A 124 18.81 -21.11 -19.37
CA GLU A 124 19.69 -20.20 -18.64
C GLU A 124 20.29 -19.12 -19.56
N ALA A 125 20.51 -19.41 -20.85
CA ALA A 125 21.03 -18.45 -21.81
C ALA A 125 20.09 -17.24 -22.03
N GLU A 126 18.78 -17.41 -21.80
CA GLU A 126 17.77 -16.35 -21.89
C GLU A 126 17.62 -15.53 -20.60
N ASN A 127 18.28 -15.95 -19.51
CA ASN A 127 18.14 -15.37 -18.18
C ASN A 127 18.46 -13.87 -18.11
N TRP A 128 19.38 -13.39 -18.95
CA TRP A 128 19.90 -12.03 -18.91
C TRP A 128 18.83 -10.94 -19.09
N ALA A 129 17.74 -11.25 -19.81
CA ALA A 129 16.63 -10.33 -20.09
C ALA A 129 15.35 -10.65 -19.31
N ALA A 130 15.39 -11.65 -18.42
CA ALA A 130 14.19 -12.21 -17.79
C ALA A 130 13.67 -11.40 -16.59
N THR A 131 14.36 -10.33 -16.17
CA THR A 131 13.97 -9.51 -15.01
C THR A 131 13.73 -8.07 -15.43
N ARG A 132 12.53 -7.56 -15.13
CA ARG A 132 12.14 -6.15 -15.30
C ARG A 132 12.04 -5.47 -13.95
N ILE A 133 12.16 -4.14 -13.93
CA ILE A 133 12.05 -3.29 -12.75
C ILE A 133 11.07 -2.14 -13.01
N GLY A 134 10.37 -1.71 -11.97
CA GLY A 134 9.56 -0.50 -12.02
C GLY A 134 9.18 0.00 -10.63
N GLU A 135 8.34 1.04 -10.59
CA GLU A 135 7.78 1.61 -9.37
C GLU A 135 6.26 1.44 -9.37
N ASP A 136 5.69 1.15 -8.21
CA ASP A 136 4.27 1.30 -7.96
C ASP A 136 4.04 2.20 -6.75
N SER A 137 3.10 3.14 -6.91
CA SER A 137 2.56 3.95 -5.82
C SER A 137 1.14 3.51 -5.54
N PHE A 138 0.92 2.91 -4.39
CA PHE A 138 -0.38 2.45 -3.92
C PHE A 138 -1.00 3.47 -2.97
N TYR A 139 -2.28 3.76 -3.17
CA TYR A 139 -3.07 4.66 -2.35
C TYR A 139 -4.15 3.86 -1.64
N LYS A 140 -4.24 4.05 -0.33
CA LYS A 140 -5.23 3.32 0.46
C LYS A 140 -6.63 3.80 0.10
N VAL A 141 -7.52 2.86 -0.19
CA VAL A 141 -8.94 3.15 -0.34
C VAL A 141 -9.46 3.50 1.04
N ALA A 142 -10.04 4.69 1.19
CA ALA A 142 -10.70 5.06 2.44
C ALA A 142 -11.78 4.03 2.75
N ASP A 143 -11.89 3.62 4.02
CA ASP A 143 -13.07 2.89 4.46
C ASP A 143 -14.27 3.78 4.14
N GLN A 144 -15.07 3.38 3.16
CA GLN A 144 -16.40 3.96 3.01
C GLN A 144 -17.07 3.77 4.38
N PRO A 145 -17.71 4.79 4.98
CA PRO A 145 -18.66 4.52 6.05
C PRO A 145 -19.55 3.41 5.51
N ARG A 146 -19.65 2.28 6.22
CA ARG A 146 -20.63 1.26 5.87
C ARG A 146 -21.96 2.00 5.84
N ALA A 147 -22.45 2.36 4.65
CA ALA A 147 -23.80 2.82 4.49
C ALA A 147 -24.63 1.69 5.12
N PRO A 148 -25.52 1.99 6.09
CA PRO A 148 -26.26 0.94 6.75
C PRO A 148 -26.98 0.12 5.68
N LEU A 149 -27.00 -1.20 5.85
CA LEU A 149 -27.32 -2.21 4.84
C LEU A 149 -28.65 -2.00 4.08
N TRP A 150 -29.49 -1.07 4.53
CA TRP A 150 -30.74 -0.65 3.88
C TRP A 150 -30.57 0.40 2.76
N GLN A 151 -29.37 0.99 2.56
CA GLN A 151 -29.15 2.00 1.50
C GLN A 151 -28.44 1.48 0.25
N THR A 152 -27.83 0.29 0.28
CA THR A 152 -27.07 -0.25 -0.86
C THR A 152 -27.65 -1.58 -1.34
N TRP A 153 -28.82 -1.53 -1.96
CA TRP A 153 -29.34 -2.65 -2.76
C TRP A 153 -29.84 -2.12 -4.12
N PRO A 154 -29.23 -2.49 -5.25
CA PRO A 154 -29.68 -2.03 -6.56
C PRO A 154 -30.71 -3.01 -7.11
N PHE A 155 -31.84 -3.17 -6.43
CA PHE A 155 -33.04 -3.79 -7.02
C PHE A 155 -34.29 -3.07 -6.53
N ASN A 156 -34.39 -1.78 -6.87
CA ASN A 156 -35.68 -1.13 -6.95
C ASN A 156 -35.67 -0.13 -8.09
N LYS A 157 -35.63 -0.67 -9.32
CA LYS A 157 -36.13 -0.04 -10.55
C LYS A 157 -36.17 -1.10 -11.65
N ALA A 158 -37.25 -1.90 -11.65
CA ALA A 158 -37.78 -2.55 -12.85
C ALA A 158 -39.23 -3.02 -12.59
N ASN A 159 -40.18 -2.17 -13.00
CA ASN A 159 -41.51 -2.47 -13.54
C ASN A 159 -42.05 -3.92 -13.44
N VAL A 160 -43.06 -4.11 -12.59
CA VAL A 160 -44.41 -4.63 -12.94
C VAL A 160 -45.42 -3.85 -12.10
#